data_AF-A0A1W9P4G0-F1
#
_entry.id   AF-A0A1W9P4G0-F1
#
_cell.length_a   1.000
_cell.length_b   1.000
_cell.length_c   1.000
_cell.angle_alpha   90.00
_cell.angle_beta   90.00
_cell.angle_gamma   90.00
#
_symmetry.space_group_name_H-M   'P 1'
#
loop_
_entity.id
_entity.type
_entity.pdbx_description
1 polymer ?
#
loop_
_entity_poly.entity_id
_entity_poly.type
_entity_poly.pdbx_seq_one_letter_code
_entity_poly.pdbx_strand_id
1 'polypeptide(L)'
;MRKRRKSGRFLVFRLSLRINQLYKKFPKYTTQILNLANQNAQDTRPKVVGQLSELIKECPYNSYEKWTDWYLSKKPDAIDNATERILKKFNR
;
A
#
# COMPACT_ATOMS: atom_id res chain seq x y z
N MET A 1 23.82 14.31 18.50
CA MET A 1 23.25 15.03 17.33
C MET A 1 22.18 14.16 16.65
N ARG A 2 20.90 14.55 16.71
CA ARG A 2 19.78 13.89 16.00
C ARG A 2 19.39 14.74 14.78
N LYS A 3 19.68 14.31 13.55
CA LYS A 3 19.12 14.93 12.34
C LYS A 3 18.74 13.85 11.30
N ARG A 4 17.54 14.02 10.74
CA ARG A 4 16.93 13.31 9.58
C ARG A 4 16.22 11.97 9.84
N ARG A 5 15.06 12.02 10.52
CA ARG A 5 13.96 11.03 10.41
C ARG A 5 12.59 11.72 10.24
N LYS A 6 12.50 12.79 9.44
CA LYS A 6 11.26 13.58 9.26
C LYS A 6 10.76 13.77 7.81
N SER A 7 11.33 13.10 6.79
CA SER A 7 10.83 13.30 5.40
C SER A 7 9.79 12.26 4.94
N GLY A 8 9.90 10.99 5.35
CA GLY A 8 8.99 9.92 4.86
C GLY A 8 7.54 10.06 5.33
N ARG A 9 7.30 10.39 6.60
CA ARG A 9 5.93 10.55 7.14
C ARG A 9 5.18 11.76 6.56
N PHE A 10 5.89 12.83 6.21
CA PHE A 10 5.28 14.02 5.61
C PHE A 10 4.85 13.81 4.16
N LEU A 11 5.62 13.02 3.39
CA LEU A 11 5.28 12.70 2.00
C LEU A 11 4.05 11.78 1.92
N VAL A 12 3.99 10.76 2.78
CA VAL A 12 2.83 9.85 2.90
C VAL A 12 1.57 10.60 3.32
N PHE A 13 1.69 11.58 4.24
CA PHE A 13 0.57 12.43 4.66
C PHE A 13 0.10 13.37 3.54
N ARG A 14 1.03 13.96 2.77
CA ARG A 14 0.69 14.81 1.61
C ARG A 14 0.05 14.03 0.45
N LEU A 15 0.50 12.82 0.16
CA LEU A 15 -0.09 11.92 -0.83
C LEU A 15 -1.48 11.44 -0.39
N SER A 16 -1.63 11.07 0.89
CA SER A 16 -2.92 10.72 1.51
C SER A 16 -3.95 11.85 1.39
N LEU A 17 -3.55 13.10 1.63
CA LEU A 17 -4.43 14.26 1.50
C LEU A 17 -4.87 14.51 0.05
N ARG A 18 -4.01 14.23 -0.94
CA ARG A 18 -4.30 14.47 -2.36
C ARG A 18 -5.21 13.38 -2.95
N ILE A 19 -5.05 12.13 -2.51
CA ILE A 19 -5.93 11.00 -2.90
C ILE A 19 -7.35 11.19 -2.33
N ASN A 20 -7.47 11.70 -1.09
CA ASN A 20 -8.76 11.97 -0.45
C ASN A 20 -9.59 13.09 -1.10
N GLN A 21 -8.95 13.96 -1.91
CA GLN A 21 -9.64 15.04 -2.62
C GLN A 21 -10.22 14.60 -3.96
N LEU A 22 -9.76 13.48 -4.54
CA LEU A 22 -10.14 13.03 -5.89
C LEU A 22 -11.18 11.91 -5.91
N TYR A 23 -11.26 11.08 -4.88
CA TYR A 23 -12.20 9.96 -4.78
C TYR A 23 -12.88 10.00 -3.41
N LYS A 24 -14.22 9.86 -3.38
CA LYS A 24 -15.11 9.70 -2.20
C LYS A 24 -14.40 9.99 -0.87
N LYS A 25 -14.62 11.18 -0.28
CA LYS A 25 -14.01 11.60 0.99
C LYS A 25 -14.19 10.50 2.04
N PHE A 26 -13.16 9.71 2.25
CA PHE A 26 -13.15 8.71 3.30
C PHE A 26 -12.97 9.45 4.63
N PRO A 27 -13.64 9.02 5.71
CA PRO A 27 -13.39 9.57 7.03
C PRO A 27 -11.90 9.59 7.37
N LYS A 28 -11.47 10.57 8.17
CA LYS A 28 -10.06 10.75 8.55
C LYS A 28 -9.43 9.49 9.18
N TYR A 29 -10.26 8.63 9.77
CA TYR A 29 -9.85 7.39 10.43
C TYR A 29 -9.79 6.17 9.50
N THR A 30 -10.26 6.26 8.24
CA THR A 30 -10.29 5.11 7.31
C THR A 30 -8.91 4.49 7.10
N THR A 31 -7.86 5.31 6.99
CA THR A 31 -6.49 4.80 6.89
C THR A 31 -6.07 4.00 8.12
N GLN A 32 -6.52 4.40 9.32
CA GLN A 32 -6.20 3.68 10.55
C GLN A 32 -6.89 2.32 10.59
N ILE A 33 -8.18 2.29 10.22
CA ILE A 33 -8.96 1.06 10.11
C ILE A 33 -8.34 0.11 9.08
N LEU A 34 -7.98 0.61 7.90
CA LEU A 34 -7.36 -0.19 6.86
C LEU A 34 -6.00 -0.76 7.31
N ASN A 35 -5.17 0.06 7.96
CA ASN A 35 -3.90 -0.41 8.50
C ASN A 35 -4.08 -1.51 9.56
N LEU A 36 -5.07 -1.40 10.44
CA LEU A 36 -5.39 -2.41 11.43
C LEU A 36 -5.89 -3.71 10.77
N ALA A 37 -6.79 -3.60 9.81
CA ALA A 37 -7.29 -4.74 9.04
C ALA A 37 -6.15 -5.49 8.35
N ASN A 38 -5.25 -4.75 7.71
CA ASN A 38 -4.08 -5.30 7.03
C ASN A 38 -3.12 -6.01 7.99
N GLN A 39 -2.84 -5.40 9.15
CA GLN A 39 -2.01 -6.03 10.18
C GLN A 39 -2.60 -7.34 10.70
N ASN A 40 -3.91 -7.36 10.98
CA ASN A 40 -4.62 -8.55 11.46
C ASN A 40 -4.68 -9.66 10.41
N ALA A 41 -4.85 -9.30 9.13
CA ALA A 41 -4.89 -10.23 8.00
C ALA A 41 -3.50 -10.69 7.53
N GLN A 42 -2.46 -9.93 7.90
CA GLN A 42 -1.09 -10.11 7.42
C GLN A 42 -0.99 -10.14 5.89
N ASP A 43 -1.84 -9.36 5.23
CA ASP A 43 -2.05 -9.27 3.79
C ASP A 43 -0.90 -8.54 3.08
N THR A 44 -0.24 -7.60 3.77
CA THR A 44 0.91 -6.82 3.24
C THR A 44 2.26 -7.52 3.42
N ARG A 45 2.29 -8.78 3.87
CA ARG A 45 3.55 -9.53 4.00
C ARG A 45 4.17 -9.79 2.61
N PRO A 46 5.51 -9.86 2.50
CA PRO A 46 6.19 -10.08 1.23
C PRO A 46 5.69 -11.30 0.44
N LYS A 47 5.29 -12.38 1.13
CA LYS A 47 4.72 -13.58 0.50
C LYS A 47 3.43 -13.33 -0.30
N VAL A 48 2.71 -12.24 -0.05
CA VAL A 48 1.44 -11.91 -0.70
C VAL A 48 1.70 -10.88 -1.80
N VAL A 49 2.10 -9.68 -1.40
CA VAL A 49 2.24 -8.52 -2.29
C VAL A 49 3.64 -8.37 -2.88
N GLY A 50 4.59 -9.22 -2.49
CA GLY A 50 5.99 -9.09 -2.88
C GLY A 50 6.79 -8.16 -1.97
N GLN A 51 8.11 -8.32 -2.00
CA GLN A 51 9.02 -7.49 -1.22
C GLN A 51 9.31 -6.19 -1.97
N LEU A 52 8.80 -5.07 -1.46
CA LEU A 52 8.92 -3.78 -2.14
C LEU A 52 10.38 -3.38 -2.44
N SER A 53 11.31 -3.68 -1.55
CA SER A 53 12.74 -3.37 -1.74
C SER A 53 13.41 -4.16 -2.87
N GLU A 54 12.85 -5.29 -3.25
CA GLU A 54 13.30 -6.09 -4.40
C GLU A 54 12.60 -5.61 -5.67
N LEU A 55 11.27 -5.47 -5.61
CA LEU A 55 10.45 -5.00 -6.73
C LEU A 55 10.90 -3.64 -7.29
N ILE A 56 11.30 -2.70 -6.41
CA ILE A 56 11.81 -1.39 -6.85
C ILE A 56 13.13 -1.52 -7.62
N LYS A 57 13.98 -2.50 -7.28
CA LYS A 57 15.25 -2.71 -7.99
C LYS A 57 15.05 -3.41 -9.33
N GLU A 58 14.04 -4.26 -9.43
CA GLU A 58 13.70 -5.01 -10.65
C GLU A 58 12.93 -4.18 -11.68
N CYS A 59 12.15 -3.19 -11.23
CA CYS A 59 11.39 -2.34 -12.13
C CYS A 59 12.33 -1.43 -12.95
N PRO A 60 12.33 -1.51 -14.29
CA PRO A 60 13.20 -0.69 -15.12
C PRO A 60 12.68 0.75 -15.29
N TYR A 61 11.48 1.03 -14.77
CA TYR A 61 10.80 2.30 -14.96
C TYR A 61 10.83 3.16 -13.69
N ASN A 62 11.00 4.46 -13.88
CA ASN A 62 11.04 5.46 -12.81
C ASN A 62 9.75 6.27 -12.67
N SER A 63 8.70 5.93 -13.43
CA SER A 63 7.38 6.56 -13.35
C SER A 63 6.43 5.70 -12.54
N TYR A 64 5.59 6.33 -11.71
CA TYR A 64 4.58 5.65 -10.91
C TYR A 64 3.61 4.84 -11.77
N GLU A 65 3.08 5.42 -12.85
CA GLU A 65 2.11 4.75 -13.73
C GLU A 65 2.72 3.49 -14.36
N LYS A 66 3.94 3.62 -14.91
CA LYS A 66 4.67 2.49 -15.50
C LYS A 66 5.06 1.43 -14.46
N TRP A 67 5.35 1.86 -13.23
CA TRP A 67 5.62 0.93 -12.13
C TRP A 67 4.35 0.16 -11.75
N THR A 68 3.19 0.82 -11.72
CA THR A 68 1.89 0.18 -11.45
C THR A 68 1.57 -0.85 -12.51
N ASP A 69 1.68 -0.52 -13.79
CA ASP A 69 1.43 -1.45 -14.89
C ASP A 69 2.38 -2.65 -14.84
N TRP A 70 3.68 -2.38 -14.60
CA TRP A 70 4.68 -3.42 -14.46
C TRP A 70 4.38 -4.35 -13.26
N TYR A 71 4.04 -3.78 -12.10
CA TYR A 71 3.71 -4.54 -10.90
C TYR A 71 2.48 -5.42 -11.11
N LEU A 72 1.40 -4.87 -11.69
CA LEU A 72 0.17 -5.60 -11.99
C LEU A 72 0.40 -6.71 -13.03
N SER A 73 1.32 -6.52 -13.99
CA SER A 73 1.69 -7.59 -14.92
C SER A 73 2.42 -8.75 -14.24
N LYS A 74 3.21 -8.49 -13.19
CA LYS A 74 3.97 -9.49 -12.44
C LYS A 74 3.14 -10.18 -11.36
N LYS A 75 2.18 -9.46 -10.78
CA LYS A 75 1.34 -9.90 -9.67
C LYS A 75 -0.12 -9.46 -9.89
N PRO A 76 -0.82 -10.05 -10.87
CA PRO A 76 -2.19 -9.66 -11.19
C PRO A 76 -3.14 -9.84 -10.00
N ASP A 77 -3.00 -10.96 -9.28
CA ASP A 77 -3.92 -11.32 -8.20
C ASP A 77 -3.51 -10.77 -6.82
N ALA A 78 -2.45 -9.98 -6.71
CA ALA A 78 -1.92 -9.58 -5.40
C ALA A 78 -2.91 -8.74 -4.58
N ILE A 79 -3.68 -7.88 -5.24
CA ILE A 79 -4.67 -7.02 -4.59
C ILE A 79 -5.88 -7.86 -4.16
N ASP A 80 -6.36 -8.75 -5.01
CA ASP A 80 -7.50 -9.61 -4.71
C ASP A 80 -7.19 -10.59 -3.59
N ASN A 81 -6.00 -11.21 -3.62
CA ASN A 81 -5.52 -12.08 -2.55
C ASN A 81 -5.37 -11.34 -1.21
N ALA A 82 -4.90 -10.08 -1.23
CA ALA A 82 -4.83 -9.27 -0.02
C ALA A 82 -6.23 -8.96 0.53
N THR A 83 -7.16 -8.58 -0.35
CA THR A 83 -8.55 -8.27 -0.03
C THR A 83 -9.29 -9.48 0.55
N GLU A 84 -9.18 -10.64 -0.08
CA GLU A 84 -9.83 -11.87 0.37
C GLU A 84 -9.36 -12.28 1.78
N ARG A 85 -8.08 -12.08 2.07
CA ARG A 85 -7.52 -12.37 3.40
C ARG A 85 -8.05 -11.45 4.49
N ILE A 86 -8.28 -10.18 4.16
CA ILE A 86 -8.92 -9.24 5.07
C ILE A 86 -10.37 -9.67 5.32
N LEU A 87 -11.13 -9.98 4.27
CA LEU A 87 -12.53 -10.42 4.38
C LEU A 87 -12.66 -11.71 5.21
N LYS A 88 -11.76 -12.67 5.03
CA LYS A 88 -11.66 -13.90 5.84
C LYS A 88 -11.43 -13.63 7.34
N LYS A 89 -10.96 -12.45 7.75
CA LYS A 89 -10.84 -12.07 9.16
C LYS A 89 -12.11 -11.47 9.74
N PHE A 90 -12.96 -10.87 8.91
CA PHE A 90 -14.24 -10.31 9.32
C PHE A 90 -15.34 -11.37 9.45
N ASN A 91 -15.37 -12.36 8.55
CA ASN A 91 -16.39 -13.42 8.54
C ASN A 91 -16.05 -14.59 9.47
N ARG A 92 -15.43 -14.32 10.62
CA ARG A 92 -14.98 -15.34 11.59
C ARG A 92 -15.99 -15.55 12.71
#